data_AF-A0A3N6Z7E9-F1
#
_entry.id   AF-A0A3N6Z7E9-F1
#
_cell.length_a   1.000
_cell.length_b   1.000
_cell.length_c   1.000
_cell.angle_alpha   90.00
_cell.angle_beta   90.00
_cell.angle_gamma   90.00
#
_symmetry.space_group_name_H-M   'P 1'
#
loop_
_entity.id
_entity.type
_entity.pdbx_description
1 polymer ?
#
loop_
_entity_poly.entity_id
_entity_poly.type
_entity_poly.pdbx_seq_one_letter_code
_entity_poly.pdbx_strand_id
1 'polypeptide(L)'
;MEPAWIGAATAALTGRRVRAVRLHRDTSGITESIGRPFGPGMVATAVAGYTFPPVLGAFMMLLVLAGRSTWAWWMVFAILAGMILVIRTWFGLLVLVPAAAAVWLLQTRVPDPAWAETAGFAAAWFLAAGGLRATLELWGHRRRSRSRTSDADVLAQLTPLPAVVWNALFATVAALSLSICWLGVMGH
;
A
#
# COMPACT_ATOMS: atom_id res chain seq x y z
N MET A 1 27.40 -13.73 25.92
CA MET A 1 26.54 -14.67 26.67
C MET A 1 25.76 -13.83 27.66
N GLU A 2 24.53 -13.48 27.30
CA GLU A 2 23.55 -12.75 28.11
C GLU A 2 22.19 -13.45 27.92
N PRO A 3 21.28 -13.36 28.90
CA PRO A 3 20.57 -14.56 29.33
C PRO A 3 19.24 -14.80 28.61
N ALA A 4 19.16 -15.94 27.90
CA ALA A 4 18.00 -16.41 27.14
C ALA A 4 16.76 -16.79 27.97
N TRP A 5 16.72 -16.52 29.27
CA TRP A 5 15.67 -17.02 30.17
C TRP A 5 14.48 -16.07 30.37
N ILE A 6 14.59 -14.77 30.06
CA ILE A 6 13.45 -13.84 30.16
C ILE A 6 12.37 -14.15 29.10
N GLY A 7 12.78 -14.62 27.92
CA GLY A 7 11.87 -15.02 26.84
C GLY A 7 11.19 -16.38 27.05
N ALA A 8 11.75 -17.25 27.89
CA ALA A 8 11.19 -18.58 28.11
C ALA A 8 9.95 -18.55 29.02
N ALA A 9 9.93 -17.65 30.01
CA ALA A 9 8.79 -17.50 30.93
C ALA A 9 7.56 -16.86 30.26
N THR A 10 7.76 -15.95 29.29
CA THR A 10 6.67 -15.36 28.48
C THR A 10 6.16 -16.33 27.41
N ALA A 11 7.02 -17.20 26.87
CA ALA A 11 6.67 -18.18 25.84
C ALA A 11 5.79 -19.34 26.36
N ALA A 12 5.87 -19.67 27.64
CA ALA A 12 5.06 -20.75 28.23
C ALA A 12 3.58 -20.35 28.46
N LEU A 13 3.28 -19.06 28.65
CA LEU A 13 1.93 -18.57 28.97
C LEU A 13 1.09 -18.15 27.76
N THR A 14 1.67 -18.03 26.56
CA THR A 14 0.97 -17.52 25.36
C THR A 14 0.88 -18.49 24.19
N GLY A 15 1.38 -19.73 24.32
CA GLY A 15 1.19 -20.77 23.30
C GLY A 15 1.76 -20.41 21.92
N ARG A 16 2.81 -19.58 21.82
CA ARG A 16 3.42 -19.17 20.55
C ARG A 16 4.93 -19.40 20.60
N ARG A 17 5.43 -20.28 19.74
CA ARG A 17 6.87 -20.46 19.52
C ARG A 17 7.31 -19.57 18.35
N VAL A 18 8.29 -18.71 18.60
CA VAL A 18 9.09 -18.07 17.54
C VAL A 18 10.38 -18.87 17.42
N ARG A 19 10.62 -19.51 16.27
CA ARG A 19 11.90 -20.14 15.96
C ARG A 19 12.43 -19.54 14.67
N ALA A 20 13.41 -18.66 14.82
CA ALA A 20 14.35 -18.09 13.84
C ALA A 20 14.06 -18.31 12.33
N VAL A 21 13.90 -17.21 11.59
CA VAL A 21 13.95 -17.19 10.12
C VAL A 21 15.42 -17.11 9.69
N ARG A 22 15.94 -18.19 9.10
CA ARG A 22 17.25 -18.19 8.42
C ARG A 22 17.06 -17.78 6.96
N LEU A 23 17.90 -16.85 6.53
CA LEU A 23 17.99 -16.33 5.17
C LEU A 23 18.58 -17.42 4.24
N HIS A 24 17.77 -18.06 3.40
CA HIS A 24 18.30 -18.79 2.25
C HIS A 24 18.48 -17.81 1.08
N ARG A 25 19.67 -17.84 0.51
CA ARG A 25 20.15 -17.02 -0.60
C ARG A 25 19.83 -17.70 -1.94
N ASP A 26 18.63 -18.28 -2.04
CA ASP A 26 18.12 -18.93 -3.24
C ASP A 26 16.76 -18.35 -3.58
N THR A 27 16.56 -18.09 -4.87
CA THR A 27 15.44 -17.39 -5.49
C THR A 27 14.14 -18.21 -5.50
N SER A 28 13.79 -18.84 -4.37
CA SER A 28 12.51 -19.53 -4.14
C SER A 28 11.84 -18.94 -2.91
N GLY A 29 11.29 -17.73 -3.09
CA GLY A 29 10.47 -17.06 -2.09
C GLY A 29 9.14 -17.78 -1.91
N ILE A 30 9.12 -18.91 -1.21
CA ILE A 30 7.90 -19.42 -0.59
C ILE A 30 7.61 -18.55 0.63
N THR A 31 6.76 -17.56 0.42
CA THR A 31 6.12 -16.78 1.49
C THR A 31 5.16 -17.69 2.26
N GLU A 32 5.65 -18.30 3.35
CA GLU A 32 4.74 -18.73 4.42
C GLU A 32 4.20 -17.47 5.10
N SER A 33 3.01 -17.03 4.70
CA SER A 33 2.29 -15.98 5.40
C SER A 33 1.84 -16.50 6.77
N ILE A 34 2.39 -15.94 7.84
CA ILE A 34 1.98 -16.25 9.21
C ILE A 34 0.74 -15.40 9.56
N GLY A 35 -0.44 -16.02 9.48
CA GLY A 35 -1.74 -15.49 9.88
C GLY A 35 -2.83 -16.56 9.66
N ARG A 36 -4.00 -16.47 10.32
CA ARG A 36 -5.12 -17.37 9.99
C ARG A 36 -5.57 -17.06 8.56
N PRO A 37 -5.50 -18.00 7.60
CA PRO A 37 -5.83 -17.73 6.20
C PRO A 37 -7.34 -17.59 5.95
N PHE A 38 -8.14 -17.42 7.02
CA PHE A 38 -9.59 -17.32 6.97
C PHE A 38 -10.12 -16.37 8.04
N GLY A 39 -11.17 -15.61 7.71
CA GLY A 39 -11.90 -14.75 8.64
C GLY A 39 -12.07 -13.30 8.18
N PRO A 40 -12.90 -12.51 8.89
CA PRO A 40 -13.25 -11.14 8.50
C PRO A 40 -12.04 -10.18 8.46
N GLY A 41 -11.02 -10.40 9.29
CA GLY A 41 -9.79 -9.60 9.27
C GLY A 41 -8.97 -9.76 7.98
N MET A 42 -9.08 -10.92 7.32
CA MET A 42 -8.41 -11.14 6.03
C MET A 42 -9.20 -10.51 4.89
N VAL A 43 -10.54 -10.54 4.95
CA VAL A 43 -11.41 -9.76 4.03
C VAL A 43 -11.06 -8.27 4.09
N ALA A 44 -10.98 -7.72 5.30
CA ALA A 44 -10.65 -6.31 5.50
C ALA A 44 -9.26 -5.95 4.93
N THR A 45 -8.25 -6.79 5.18
CA THR A 45 -6.89 -6.59 4.66
C THR A 45 -6.85 -6.66 3.13
N ALA A 46 -7.51 -7.66 2.54
CA ALA A 46 -7.54 -7.83 1.09
C ALA A 46 -8.27 -6.68 0.40
N VAL A 47 -9.42 -6.23 0.93
CA VAL A 47 -10.14 -5.07 0.38
C VAL A 47 -9.29 -3.81 0.52
N ALA A 48 -8.76 -3.54 1.72
CA ALA A 48 -7.95 -2.36 1.97
C ALA A 48 -6.70 -2.29 1.08
N GLY A 49 -6.06 -3.42 0.79
CA GLY A 49 -4.87 -3.46 -0.06
C GLY A 49 -5.08 -2.87 -1.46
N TYR A 50 -6.26 -3.02 -2.03
CA TYR A 50 -6.58 -2.51 -3.38
C TYR A 50 -7.33 -1.19 -3.38
N THR A 51 -8.18 -0.94 -2.38
CA THR A 51 -8.95 0.31 -2.34
C THR A 51 -8.20 1.46 -1.69
N PHE A 52 -7.28 1.20 -0.76
CA PHE A 52 -6.60 2.25 0.00
C PHE A 52 -5.75 3.17 -0.89
N PRO A 53 -4.84 2.67 -1.76
CA PRO A 53 -4.03 3.55 -2.61
C PRO A 53 -4.84 4.50 -3.52
N PRO A 54 -5.81 4.03 -4.34
CA PRO A 54 -6.55 4.93 -5.22
C PRO A 54 -7.43 5.93 -4.45
N VAL A 55 -8.11 5.51 -3.38
CA VAL A 55 -8.91 6.42 -2.54
C VAL A 55 -8.04 7.48 -1.89
N LEU A 56 -6.84 7.10 -1.42
CA LEU A 56 -5.87 8.02 -0.84
C LEU A 56 -5.42 9.06 -1.87
N GLY A 57 -5.17 8.63 -3.13
CA GLY A 57 -4.85 9.53 -4.24
C GLY A 57 -5.96 10.53 -4.54
N ALA A 58 -7.22 10.07 -4.61
CA ALA A 58 -8.37 10.95 -4.81
C ALA A 58 -8.55 11.95 -3.64
N PHE A 59 -8.36 11.50 -2.40
CA PHE A 59 -8.41 12.37 -1.23
C PHE A 59 -7.31 13.44 -1.26
N MET A 60 -6.08 13.09 -1.68
CA MET A 60 -5.01 14.07 -1.87
C MET A 60 -5.37 15.09 -2.96
N MET A 61 -5.95 14.65 -4.08
CA MET A 61 -6.42 15.57 -5.12
C MET A 61 -7.45 16.58 -4.57
N LEU A 62 -8.43 16.11 -3.80
CA LEU A 62 -9.43 16.99 -3.18
C LEU A 62 -8.83 17.98 -2.19
N LEU A 63 -7.77 17.59 -1.45
CA LEU A 63 -7.05 18.53 -0.58
C LEU A 63 -6.35 19.63 -1.36
N VAL A 64 -5.74 19.28 -2.50
CA VAL A 64 -5.08 20.26 -3.38
C VAL A 64 -6.11 21.22 -3.97
N LEU A 65 -7.21 20.71 -4.52
CA LEU A 65 -8.31 21.52 -5.07
C LEU A 65 -8.99 22.42 -4.04
N ALA A 66 -8.99 22.02 -2.76
CA ALA A 66 -9.51 22.84 -1.67
C ALA A 66 -8.53 23.93 -1.20
N GLY A 67 -7.40 24.14 -1.90
CA GLY A 67 -6.34 25.07 -1.50
C GLY A 67 -5.60 24.65 -0.22
N ARG A 68 -5.74 23.39 0.23
CA ARG A 68 -5.12 22.85 1.44
C ARG A 68 -3.81 22.11 1.13
N SER A 69 -2.99 22.68 0.26
CA SER A 69 -1.73 22.08 -0.21
C SER A 69 -0.76 21.73 0.92
N THR A 70 -0.76 22.49 2.01
CA THR A 70 0.02 22.17 3.23
C THR A 70 -0.35 20.80 3.81
N TRP A 71 -1.65 20.46 3.86
CA TRP A 71 -2.11 19.17 4.37
C TRP A 71 -1.80 18.04 3.41
N ALA A 72 -1.95 18.27 2.10
CA ALA A 72 -1.55 17.29 1.09
C ALA A 72 -0.06 16.97 1.21
N TRP A 73 0.78 17.96 1.46
CA TRP A 73 2.22 17.78 1.66
C TRP A 73 2.54 16.96 2.91
N TRP A 74 1.96 17.27 4.07
CA TRP A 74 2.12 16.46 5.28
C TRP A 74 1.68 15.01 5.09
N MET A 75 0.67 14.81 4.26
CA MET A 75 0.18 13.49 3.93
C MET A 75 1.18 12.69 3.07
N VAL A 76 1.88 13.32 2.12
CA VAL A 76 3.01 12.68 1.40
C VAL A 76 4.06 12.19 2.40
N PHE A 77 4.43 13.02 3.39
CA PHE A 77 5.39 12.63 4.43
C PHE A 77 4.89 11.48 5.28
N ALA A 78 3.62 11.52 5.71
CA ALA A 78 3.01 10.43 6.47
C ALA A 78 3.03 9.11 5.69
N ILE A 79 2.77 9.14 4.39
CA ILE A 79 2.82 7.97 3.51
C ILE A 79 4.25 7.43 3.39
N LEU A 80 5.23 8.29 3.13
CA LEU A 80 6.63 7.90 3.02
C LEU A 80 7.15 7.32 4.34
N ALA A 81 6.86 7.97 5.47
CA ALA A 81 7.21 7.48 6.80
C ALA A 81 6.55 6.12 7.09
N GLY A 82 5.25 5.99 6.82
CA GLY A 82 4.53 4.73 6.96
C GLY A 82 5.14 3.61 6.12
N MET A 83 5.52 3.90 4.87
CA MET A 83 6.21 2.95 4.00
C MET A 83 7.59 2.55 4.52
N ILE A 84 8.38 3.47 5.09
CA ILE A 84 9.67 3.16 5.72
C ILE A 84 9.48 2.19 6.90
N LEU A 85 8.41 2.35 7.69
CA LEU A 85 8.12 1.47 8.84
C LEU A 85 7.66 0.07 8.42
N VAL A 86 6.95 -0.02 7.29
CA VAL A 86 6.40 -1.29 6.77
C VAL A 86 7.42 -2.05 5.94
N ILE A 87 8.25 -1.35 5.15
CA ILE A 87 9.28 -1.97 4.32
C ILE A 87 10.34 -2.60 5.22
N ARG A 88 10.45 -3.93 5.12
CA ARG A 88 11.48 -4.72 5.80
C ARG A 88 12.65 -5.09 4.90
N THR A 89 12.70 -4.57 3.67
CA THR A 89 13.75 -4.87 2.69
C THR A 89 14.79 -3.75 2.65
N TRP A 90 16.08 -4.11 2.71
CA TRP A 90 17.17 -3.14 2.65
C TRP A 90 17.16 -2.31 1.36
N PHE A 91 16.88 -2.97 0.22
CA PHE A 91 16.73 -2.29 -1.06
C PHE A 91 15.58 -1.27 -1.03
N GLY A 92 14.44 -1.62 -0.44
CA GLY A 92 13.31 -0.70 -0.32
C GLY A 92 13.66 0.51 0.53
N LEU A 93 14.40 0.33 1.63
CA LEU A 93 14.90 1.44 2.45
C LEU A 93 15.90 2.31 1.69
N LEU A 94 16.83 1.71 0.94
CA LEU A 94 17.81 2.43 0.12
C LEU A 94 17.18 3.31 -0.96
N VAL A 95 16.00 2.95 -1.47
CA VAL A 95 15.28 3.76 -2.46
C VAL A 95 14.41 4.81 -1.76
N LEU A 96 13.68 4.40 -0.72
CA LEU A 96 12.65 5.23 -0.11
C LEU A 96 13.23 6.34 0.79
N VAL A 97 14.31 6.06 1.53
CA VAL A 97 14.93 7.04 2.42
C VAL A 97 15.51 8.23 1.64
N PRO A 98 16.32 8.04 0.57
CA PRO A 98 16.79 9.15 -0.24
C PRO A 98 15.66 9.90 -0.95
N ALA A 99 14.60 9.22 -1.39
CA ALA A 99 13.44 9.87 -1.98
C ALA A 99 12.74 10.79 -0.96
N ALA A 100 12.50 10.31 0.26
CA ALA A 100 11.91 11.12 1.33
C ALA A 100 12.81 12.31 1.72
N ALA A 101 14.13 12.10 1.79
CA ALA A 101 15.09 13.16 2.05
C ALA A 101 15.12 14.21 0.94
N ALA A 102 15.04 13.79 -0.34
CA ALA A 102 15.00 14.70 -1.48
C ALA A 102 13.74 15.57 -1.45
N VAL A 103 12.56 14.98 -1.21
CA VAL A 103 11.29 15.73 -1.09
C VAL A 103 11.36 16.73 0.07
N TRP A 104 11.92 16.32 1.22
CA TRP A 104 12.12 17.21 2.37
C TRP A 104 13.06 18.37 2.06
N LEU A 105 14.19 18.07 1.41
CA LEU A 105 15.19 19.08 1.07
C LEU A 105 14.65 20.08 0.06
N LEU A 106 13.93 19.62 -0.98
CA LEU A 106 13.30 20.49 -1.96
C LEU A 106 12.32 21.46 -1.30
N GLN A 107 11.47 20.98 -0.37
CA GLN A 107 10.55 21.86 0.34
C GLN A 107 11.27 22.88 1.22
N THR A 108 12.26 22.44 2.01
CA THR A 108 12.93 23.31 2.98
C THR A 108 13.82 24.36 2.30
N ARG A 109 14.31 24.08 1.09
CA ARG A 109 15.15 25.01 0.32
C ARG A 109 14.37 25.90 -0.63
N VAL A 110 13.18 25.49 -1.06
CA VAL A 110 12.31 26.29 -1.93
C VAL A 110 10.91 26.36 -1.31
N PRO A 111 10.70 27.24 -0.31
CA PRO A 111 9.40 27.44 0.33
C PRO A 111 8.44 28.24 -0.58
N ASP A 112 8.26 27.76 -1.81
CA ASP A 112 7.25 28.25 -2.74
C ASP A 112 5.97 27.41 -2.57
N PRO A 113 4.80 28.02 -2.29
CA PRO A 113 3.52 27.32 -2.25
C PRO A 113 3.25 26.46 -3.49
N ALA A 114 3.77 26.84 -4.66
CA ALA A 114 3.64 26.11 -5.92
C ALA A 114 4.27 24.71 -5.86
N TRP A 115 5.33 24.51 -5.07
CA TRP A 115 5.97 23.19 -4.91
C TRP A 115 5.11 22.22 -4.12
N ALA A 116 4.46 22.68 -3.04
CA ALA A 116 3.57 21.85 -2.24
C ALA A 116 2.36 21.38 -3.05
N GLU A 117 1.84 22.27 -3.90
CA GLU A 117 0.75 21.98 -4.83
C GLU A 117 1.17 20.95 -5.88
N THR A 118 2.32 21.18 -6.55
CA THR A 118 2.85 20.26 -7.58
C THR A 118 3.15 18.87 -7.01
N ALA A 119 3.73 18.81 -5.81
CA ALA A 119 3.99 17.55 -5.11
C ALA A 119 2.69 16.82 -4.73
N GLY A 120 1.67 17.55 -4.29
CA GLY A 120 0.34 17.02 -4.01
C GLY A 120 -0.32 16.42 -5.27
N PHE A 121 -0.28 17.15 -6.39
CA PHE A 121 -0.77 16.65 -7.68
C PHE A 121 -0.03 15.40 -8.13
N ALA A 122 1.31 15.40 -8.08
CA ALA A 122 2.12 14.26 -8.47
C ALA A 122 1.84 13.02 -7.60
N ALA A 123 1.71 13.19 -6.28
CA ALA A 123 1.38 12.11 -5.35
C ALA A 123 -0.03 11.55 -5.59
N ALA A 124 -1.02 12.43 -5.78
CA ALA A 124 -2.40 12.03 -6.09
C ALA A 124 -2.48 11.19 -7.37
N TRP A 125 -1.79 11.63 -8.42
CA TRP A 125 -1.69 10.90 -9.67
C TRP A 125 -0.95 9.57 -9.53
N PHE A 126 0.19 9.56 -8.84
CA PHE A 126 0.97 8.35 -8.62
C PHE A 126 0.16 7.28 -7.88
N LEU A 127 -0.59 7.68 -6.83
CA LEU A 127 -1.44 6.78 -6.05
C LEU A 127 -2.64 6.27 -6.85
N ALA A 128 -3.33 7.15 -7.59
CA ALA A 128 -4.47 6.78 -8.42
C ALA A 128 -4.06 5.86 -9.59
N ALA A 129 -3.01 6.22 -10.32
CA ALA A 129 -2.47 5.42 -11.43
C ALA A 129 -1.86 4.10 -10.93
N GLY A 130 -1.17 4.12 -9.79
CA GLY A 130 -0.66 2.92 -9.13
C GLY A 130 -1.77 1.96 -8.73
N GLY A 131 -2.88 2.47 -8.16
CA GLY A 131 -4.06 1.69 -7.85
C GLY A 131 -4.72 1.06 -9.09
N LEU A 132 -4.84 1.82 -10.18
CA LEU A 132 -5.35 1.29 -11.45
C LEU A 132 -4.43 0.21 -12.01
N ARG A 133 -3.11 0.46 -12.05
CA ARG A 133 -2.12 -0.50 -12.52
C ARG A 133 -2.15 -1.81 -11.72
N ALA A 134 -2.16 -1.74 -10.39
CA ALA A 134 -2.26 -2.92 -9.53
C ALA A 134 -3.54 -3.73 -9.82
N THR A 135 -4.65 -3.03 -10.08
CA THR A 135 -5.92 -3.67 -10.43
C THR A 135 -5.89 -4.31 -11.82
N LEU A 136 -5.25 -3.68 -12.81
CA LEU A 136 -5.08 -4.24 -14.14
C LEU A 136 -4.12 -5.43 -14.15
N GLU A 137 -3.07 -5.40 -13.33
CA GLU A 137 -2.12 -6.50 -13.17
C GLU A 137 -2.81 -7.73 -12.55
N LEU A 138 -3.71 -7.55 -11.58
CA LEU A 138 -4.58 -8.63 -11.08
C LEU A 138 -5.41 -9.27 -12.19
N TRP A 139 -6.02 -8.46 -13.05
CA TRP A 139 -6.82 -8.94 -14.19
C TRP A 139 -5.96 -9.71 -15.20
N GLY A 140 -4.75 -9.21 -15.50
CA GLY A 140 -3.79 -9.85 -16.39
C GLY A 140 -3.27 -11.18 -15.85
N HIS A 141 -2.96 -11.24 -14.55
CA HIS A 141 -2.54 -12.47 -13.87
C HIS A 141 -3.65 -13.52 -13.86
N ARG A 142 -4.93 -13.13 -13.67
CA ARG A 142 -6.04 -14.08 -13.73
C ARG A 142 -6.28 -14.65 -15.13
N ARG A 143 -6.01 -13.88 -16.20
CA ARG A 143 -6.10 -14.38 -17.59
C ARG A 143 -4.95 -15.32 -17.96
N ARG A 144 -3.74 -15.11 -17.41
CA ARG A 144 -2.55 -15.90 -17.75
C ARG A 144 -2.27 -17.07 -16.79
N SER A 145 -2.66 -16.97 -15.53
CA SER A 145 -2.48 -18.00 -14.52
C SER A 145 -3.83 -18.57 -14.11
N ARG A 146 -4.00 -19.89 -14.25
CA ARG A 146 -5.12 -20.65 -13.68
C ARG A 146 -4.97 -20.89 -12.16
N SER A 147 -3.93 -20.37 -11.51
CA SER A 147 -3.77 -20.48 -10.05
C SER A 147 -4.76 -19.54 -9.34
N ARG A 148 -5.62 -20.11 -8.50
CA ARG A 148 -6.63 -19.43 -7.65
C ARG A 148 -6.00 -18.68 -6.47
N THR A 149 -4.92 -17.94 -6.71
CA THR A 149 -4.10 -17.28 -5.67
C THR A 149 -4.26 -15.76 -5.67
N SER A 150 -5.18 -15.21 -6.47
CA SER A 150 -5.48 -13.78 -6.48
C SER A 150 -6.26 -13.39 -5.23
N ASP A 151 -6.00 -12.21 -4.65
CA ASP A 151 -6.72 -11.72 -3.47
C ASP A 151 -8.24 -11.65 -3.67
N ALA A 152 -8.70 -11.43 -4.91
CA ALA A 152 -10.12 -11.47 -5.23
C ALA A 152 -10.71 -12.90 -5.30
N ASP A 153 -9.89 -13.92 -5.57
CA ASP A 153 -10.30 -15.33 -5.44
C ASP A 153 -10.34 -15.76 -3.98
N VAL A 154 -9.44 -15.21 -3.15
CA VAL A 154 -9.44 -15.38 -1.70
C VAL A 154 -10.69 -14.74 -1.09
N LEU A 155 -11.05 -13.53 -1.52
CA LEU A 155 -12.30 -12.87 -1.12
C LEU A 155 -13.54 -13.63 -1.56
N ALA A 156 -13.54 -14.22 -2.75
CA ALA A 156 -14.65 -15.05 -3.22
C ALA A 156 -14.82 -16.36 -2.45
N GLN A 157 -13.77 -16.87 -1.81
CA GLN A 157 -13.86 -18.03 -0.92
C GLN A 157 -14.37 -17.63 0.48
N LEU A 158 -14.16 -16.38 0.89
CA LEU A 158 -14.58 -15.87 2.19
C LEU A 158 -15.94 -15.18 2.20
N THR A 159 -16.47 -14.82 1.04
CA THR A 159 -17.71 -14.05 0.89
C THR A 159 -18.64 -14.74 -0.10
N PRO A 160 -19.97 -14.51 -0.02
CA PRO A 160 -20.91 -15.08 -0.98
C PRO A 160 -20.78 -14.49 -2.40
N LEU A 161 -19.92 -13.49 -2.59
CA LEU A 161 -19.75 -12.78 -3.86
C LEU A 161 -18.68 -13.44 -4.73
N PRO A 162 -18.92 -13.62 -6.03
CA PRO A 162 -17.94 -14.20 -6.93
C PRO A 162 -16.74 -13.27 -7.15
N ALA A 163 -15.59 -13.84 -7.48
CA ALA A 163 -14.32 -13.12 -7.64
C ALA A 163 -14.35 -12.04 -8.74
N VAL A 164 -15.31 -12.10 -9.66
CA VAL A 164 -15.53 -11.09 -10.71
C VAL A 164 -16.12 -9.81 -10.13
N VAL A 165 -17.02 -9.91 -9.14
CA VAL A 165 -17.64 -8.75 -8.48
C VAL A 165 -16.58 -7.96 -7.70
N TRP A 166 -15.70 -8.65 -6.96
CA TRP A 166 -14.59 -8.00 -6.26
C TRP A 166 -13.62 -7.29 -7.21
N ASN A 167 -13.28 -7.93 -8.33
CA ASN A 167 -12.45 -7.33 -9.37
C ASN A 167 -13.10 -6.10 -10.00
N ALA A 168 -14.40 -6.15 -10.28
CA ALA A 168 -15.15 -5.02 -10.81
C ALA A 168 -15.21 -3.88 -9.79
N LEU A 169 -15.38 -4.19 -8.50
CA LEU A 169 -15.37 -3.20 -7.43
C LEU A 169 -14.01 -2.48 -7.35
N PHE A 170 -12.90 -3.22 -7.31
CA PHE A 170 -11.55 -2.63 -7.27
C PHE A 170 -11.28 -1.76 -8.51
N ALA A 171 -11.68 -2.25 -9.69
CA ALA A 171 -11.52 -1.49 -10.94
C ALA A 171 -12.36 -0.21 -10.94
N THR A 172 -13.59 -0.28 -10.42
CA THR A 172 -14.49 0.88 -10.31
C THR A 172 -13.92 1.91 -9.35
N VAL A 173 -13.44 1.49 -8.16
CA VAL A 173 -12.82 2.40 -7.19
C VAL A 173 -11.58 3.08 -7.77
N ALA A 174 -10.70 2.32 -8.44
CA ALA A 174 -9.53 2.87 -9.10
C ALA A 174 -9.90 3.85 -10.23
N ALA A 175 -10.87 3.50 -11.07
CA ALA A 175 -11.33 4.35 -12.17
C ALA A 175 -12.00 5.64 -11.70
N LEU A 176 -12.85 5.57 -10.67
CA LEU A 176 -13.47 6.76 -10.06
C LEU A 176 -12.40 7.67 -9.45
N SER A 177 -11.43 7.10 -8.73
CA SER A 177 -10.34 7.87 -8.12
C SER A 177 -9.48 8.56 -9.17
N LEU A 178 -9.17 7.85 -10.27
CA LEU A 178 -8.44 8.43 -11.39
C LEU A 178 -9.26 9.53 -12.09
N SER A 179 -10.58 9.35 -12.21
CA SER A 179 -11.46 10.36 -12.78
C SER A 179 -11.48 11.63 -11.95
N ILE A 180 -11.47 11.53 -10.62
CA ILE A 180 -11.33 12.69 -9.72
C ILE A 180 -9.98 13.39 -9.96
N CYS A 181 -8.89 12.63 -10.07
CA CYS A 181 -7.57 13.19 -10.38
C CYS A 181 -7.54 13.89 -11.74
N TRP A 182 -8.18 13.31 -12.75
CA TRP A 182 -8.28 13.88 -14.10
C TRP A 182 -9.08 15.18 -14.12
N LEU A 183 -10.26 15.18 -13.50
CA LEU A 183 -11.11 16.38 -13.40
C LEU A 183 -10.43 17.50 -12.61
N GLY A 184 -9.67 17.14 -11.56
CA GLY A 184 -8.90 18.11 -10.79
C GLY A 184 -7.85 18.84 -11.62
N VAL A 185 -7.20 18.15 -12.56
CA VAL A 185 -6.22 18.77 -13.47
C VAL A 185 -6.90 19.62 -14.54
N MET A 186 -8.08 19.22 -15.04
CA MET A 186 -8.82 20.01 -16.04
C MET A 186 -9.46 21.28 -15.48
N GLY A 187 -9.71 21.35 -14.18
CA GLY A 187 -10.35 22.48 -13.52
C GLY A 187 -9.39 23.55 -12.99
N HIS A 188 -8.08 23.37 -13.15
CA HIS A 188 -7.01 24.27 -12.69
C HIS A 188 -6.27 24.87 -13.90
#